data_AF-A0A6P1BR67-F1
#
_entry.id   AF-A0A6P1BR67-F1
#
_cell.length_a   1.000
_cell.length_b   1.000
_cell.length_c   1.000
_cell.angle_alpha   90.00
_cell.angle_beta   90.00
_cell.angle_gamma   90.00
#
_symmetry.space_group_name_H-M   'P 1'
#
loop_
_entity.id
_entity.type
_entity.pdbx_description
1 polymer ?
#
loop_
_entity_poly.entity_id
_entity_poly.type
_entity_poly.pdbx_seq_one_letter_code
_entity_poly.pdbx_strand_id
1 'polypeptide(L)' 'MRTAYCGDVFVFRSKRMDRVKLLAWDGSGMVLVTKWLHQGRFTWPPIRDGVVHLSTTQLAMLLGGLEWTVSRLSL' A
#
# COMPACT_ATOMS: atom_id res chain seq x y z
N MET A 1 -8.24 -15.86 -11.08
CA MET A 1 -8.72 -14.49 -11.36
C MET A 1 -8.87 -13.78 -10.02
N ARG A 2 -8.03 -12.78 -9.73
CA ARG A 2 -8.18 -11.94 -8.54
C ARG A 2 -9.40 -11.05 -8.76
N THR A 3 -10.43 -11.21 -7.95
CA THR A 3 -11.65 -10.40 -8.06
C THR A 3 -11.54 -9.24 -7.08
N ALA A 4 -12.15 -8.10 -7.41
CA ALA A 4 -12.15 -6.94 -6.53
C ALA A 4 -12.91 -7.17 -5.20
N TYR A 5 -13.55 -8.33 -5.04
CA TYR A 5 -14.40 -8.68 -3.90
C TYR A 5 -13.73 -9.68 -2.93
N CYS A 6 -12.55 -10.22 -3.25
CA CYS A 6 -11.91 -11.29 -2.49
C CYS A 6 -10.66 -10.84 -1.71
N GLY A 7 -10.73 -9.68 -1.04
CA GLY A 7 -9.71 -9.22 -0.09
C GLY A 7 -8.46 -8.58 -0.72
N ASP A 8 -8.42 -8.43 -2.04
CA ASP A 8 -7.37 -7.68 -2.71
C ASP A 8 -7.56 -6.17 -2.54
N VAL A 9 -6.45 -5.47 -2.35
CA VAL A 9 -6.42 -4.00 -2.28
C VAL A 9 -5.70 -3.45 -3.50
N PHE A 10 -6.40 -2.64 -4.30
CA PHE A 10 -5.81 -1.94 -5.42
C PHE A 10 -5.25 -0.62 -4.93
N VAL A 11 -3.96 -0.40 -5.21
CA VAL A 11 -3.24 0.76 -4.71
C VAL A 11 -2.76 1.62 -5.87
N PHE A 12 -3.21 2.87 -5.90
CA PHE A 12 -2.80 3.85 -6.89
C PHE A 12 -1.92 4.91 -6.26
N ARG A 13 -0.80 5.23 -6.92
CA ARG A 13 0.14 6.26 -6.48
C ARG A 13 0.12 7.46 -7.40
N SER A 14 0.23 8.64 -6.81
CA SER A 14 0.44 9.88 -7.57
C SER A 14 1.85 9.96 -8.17
N LYS A 15 2.02 10.72 -9.26
CA LYS A 15 3.34 10.98 -9.88
C LYS A 15 4.32 11.67 -8.92
N ARG A 16 3.81 12.51 -8.01
CA ARG A 16 4.60 13.19 -6.97
C ARG A 16 4.91 12.29 -5.77
N MET A 17 4.28 11.11 -5.68
CA MET A 17 4.46 10.12 -4.62
C MET A 17 4.04 10.61 -3.23
N ASP A 18 3.33 11.73 -3.12
CA ASP A 18 2.82 12.30 -1.87
C ASP A 18 1.40 11.82 -1.55
N ARG A 19 0.73 11.19 -2.51
CA ARG A 19 -0.65 10.68 -2.39
C ARG A 19 -0.80 9.23 -2.78
N VAL A 20 -1.64 8.52 -2.05
CA VAL A 20 -2.06 7.14 -2.31
C VAL A 20 -3.58 7.00 -2.24
N LYS A 21 -4.14 6.13 -3.10
CA LYS A 21 -5.53 5.70 -3.07
C LYS A 21 -5.59 4.18 -2.90
N LEU A 22 -6.39 3.70 -1.96
CA LEU A 22 -6.61 2.28 -1.69
C LEU A 22 -8.07 1.97 -1.98
N LEU A 23 -8.32 1.06 -2.92
CA LEU A 23 -9.65 0.56 -3.25
C LEU A 23 -9.75 -0.90 -2.81
N ALA A 24 -10.72 -1.20 -1.96
CA ALA A 24 -10.94 -2.53 -1.41
C ALA A 24 -12.43 -2.81 -1.18
N TRP A 25 -12.83 -4.07 -1.23
CA TRP A 25 -14.13 -4.54 -0.76
C TRP A 25 -14.08 -4.86 0.74
N ASP A 26 -14.98 -4.29 1.54
CA ASP A 26 -15.00 -4.49 3.00
C ASP A 26 -15.95 -5.61 3.47
N GLY A 27 -16.63 -6.28 2.55
CA GLY A 27 -17.68 -7.26 2.86
C GLY A 27 -19.09 -6.74 2.54
N SER A 28 -19.30 -5.42 2.57
CA SER A 28 -20.58 -4.75 2.33
C SER A 28 -20.56 -3.83 1.11
N GLY A 29 -19.40 -3.28 0.77
CA GLY A 29 -19.26 -2.26 -0.24
C GLY A 29 -17.82 -2.07 -0.73
N MET A 30 -17.69 -1.35 -1.84
CA MET A 30 -16.39 -0.83 -2.28
C MET A 30 -16.03 0.40 -1.44
N VAL A 31 -14.86 0.36 -0.81
CA VAL A 31 -14.32 1.43 0.01
C VAL A 31 -13.11 2.02 -0.68
N LEU A 32 -13.08 3.36 -0.81
CA LEU A 32 -11.94 4.11 -1.29
C LEU A 32 -11.34 4.97 -0.17
N VAL A 33 -10.12 4.64 0.24
CA VAL A 33 -9.34 5.44 1.20
C VAL A 33 -8.32 6.26 0.42
N THR A 34 -8.27 7.57 0.68
CA THR A 34 -7.24 8.47 0.12
C THR A 34 -6.39 9.01 1.25
N LYS A 35 -5.06 8.94 1.10
CA LYS A 35 -4.10 9.53 2.03
C LYS A 35 -3.10 10.40 1.30
N TRP A 36 -2.79 11.55 1.87
CA TRP A 36 -1.68 12.41 1.47
C TRP A 36 -0.73 12.63 2.64
N LEU A 37 0.56 12.66 2.36
CA LEU A 37 1.56 13.10 3.33
C LEU A 37 1.62 14.62 3.32
N HIS A 38 1.58 15.25 4.49
CA HIS A 38 1.74 16.69 4.61
C HIS A 38 3.17 17.13 4.21
N GLN A 39 4.16 16.26 4.44
CA GLN A 39 5.55 16.43 4.04
C GLN A 39 6.14 15.08 3.62
N GLY A 40 7.09 15.10 2.68
CA GLY A 40 7.78 13.88 2.22
C GLY A 40 7.03 13.14 1.10
N ARG A 41 7.42 11.88 0.90
CA ARG A 41 6.90 11.00 -0.17
C ARG A 41 6.75 9.58 0.37
N PHE A 42 5.79 8.85 -0.18
CA PHE A 42 5.67 7.42 0.04
C PHE A 42 6.84 6.68 -0.63
N THR A 43 7.59 5.91 0.16
CA THR A 43 8.56 4.96 -0.36
C THR A 43 7.83 3.67 -0.74
N TRP A 44 7.97 3.23 -1.99
CA TRP A 44 7.29 2.04 -2.49
C TRP A 44 8.20 0.81 -2.37
N PRO A 45 7.67 -0.33 -1.93
CA PRO A 45 8.39 -1.59 -2.02
C PRO A 45 8.60 -1.96 -3.50
N PRO A 46 9.64 -2.73 -3.83
CA PRO A 46 9.82 -3.24 -5.18
C PRO A 46 8.61 -4.11 -5.57
N ILE A 47 8.00 -3.78 -6.71
CA ILE A 47 6.88 -4.54 -7.26
C ILE A 47 7.46 -5.67 -8.10
N ARG A 48 7.13 -6.92 -7.78
CA ARG A 48 7.49 -8.10 -8.57
C ARG A 48 6.21 -8.66 -9.18
N ASP A 49 6.22 -8.91 -10.49
CA ASP A 49 5.07 -9.49 -11.22
C ASP A 49 3.74 -8.74 -11.03
N GLY A 50 3.82 -7.42 -10.82
CA GLY A 50 2.63 -6.56 -10.64
C GLY A 50 1.92 -6.69 -9.30
N VAL A 51 2.45 -7.48 -8.36
CA VAL A 51 1.85 -7.72 -7.04
C VAL A 51 2.85 -7.39 -5.94
N VAL A 52 2.33 -6.91 -4.81
CA VAL A 52 3.11 -6.73 -3.58
C VAL A 52 2.38 -7.44 -2.44
N HIS A 53 3.07 -8.36 -1.77
CA HIS A 53 2.59 -8.97 -0.54
C HIS A 53 3.14 -8.20 0.65
N LEU A 54 2.26 -7.57 1.41
CA LEU A 54 2.62 -6.80 2.59
C LEU A 54 2.00 -7.42 3.84
N SER A 55 2.80 -7.53 4.90
CA SER A 55 2.25 -7.72 6.24
C SER A 55 1.52 -6.46 6.70
N THR A 56 0.70 -6.57 7.74
CA THR A 56 0.03 -5.42 8.37
C THR A 56 1.02 -4.33 8.77
N THR A 57 2.17 -4.70 9.33
CA THR A 57 3.24 -3.77 9.71
C THR A 57 3.82 -3.06 8.49
N GLN A 58 4.07 -3.80 7.40
CA GLN A 58 4.60 -3.24 6.17
C GLN A 58 3.61 -2.27 5.51
N LEU A 59 2.32 -2.58 5.52
CA LEU A 59 1.27 -1.66 5.07
C LEU A 59 1.21 -0.41 5.96
N ALA A 60 1.30 -0.56 7.29
CA ALA A 60 1.31 0.57 8.21
C ALA A 60 2.53 1.48 7.98
N MET A 61 3.72 0.91 7.76
CA MET A 61 4.94 1.67 7.43
C MET A 61 4.79 2.43 6.10
N LEU A 62 4.28 1.76 5.06
CA LEU A 62 3.97 2.40 3.79
C LEU A 62 3.04 3.59 3.98
N LEU A 63 1.90 3.38 4.65
CA LEU A 63 0.93 4.44 4.88
C LEU A 63 1.47 5.53 5.80
N GLY A 64 2.43 5.23 6.68
CA GLY A 64 3.14 6.20 7.51
C GLY A 64 4.17 7.04 6.74
N GLY A 65 4.51 6.68 5.51
CA GLY A 65 5.60 7.32 4.76
C GLY A 65 6.99 6.97 5.30
N LEU A 66 7.11 5.87 6.05
CA LEU A 66 8.38 5.41 6.61
C LEU A 66 9.20 4.70 5.53
N GLU A 67 10.52 4.82 5.60
CA GLU A 67 11.41 4.08 4.70
C GLU A 67 11.37 2.58 4.96
N TRP A 68 11.43 1.82 3.87
CA TRP A 68 11.60 0.37 3.89
C TRP A 68 13.07 0.08 4.14
N THR A 69 13.57 0.36 5.34
CA THR A 69 14.77 -0.35 5.76
C THR A 69 14.34 -1.81 5.84
N VAL A 70 14.74 -2.62 4.87
CA VAL A 70 14.73 -4.07 5.02
C VAL A 70 15.55 -4.31 6.27
N SER A 71 14.90 -4.43 7.42
CA SER A 71 15.47 -5.07 8.58
C SER A 71 15.69 -6.51 8.14
N ARG A 72 16.86 -6.73 7.52
CA ARG A 72 17.52 -8.02 7.43
C ARG A 72 17.94 -8.36 8.86
N LEU A 73 16.95 -8.54 9.74
CA LEU A 73 17.15 -9.27 10.97
C LEU A 73 17.12 -10.73 10.54
N SER A 74 18.33 -11.18 10.19
CA SER A 74 18.75 -12.55 10.41
C SER A 74 18.29 -13.00 11.79
N LEU A 75 17.29 -13.87 11.81
CA LEU A 75 17.12 -14.93 12.79
C LEU A 75 17.07 -16.24 12.00
#